data_AF-A0A4P8EHV3-F1
#
_entry.id   AF-A0A4P8EHV3-F1
#
_cell.length_a   1.000
_cell.length_b   1.000
_cell.length_c   1.000
_cell.angle_alpha   90.00
_cell.angle_beta   90.00
_cell.angle_gamma   90.00
#
_symmetry.space_group_name_H-M   'P 1'
#
loop_
_entity.id
_entity.type
_entity.pdbx_description
1 polymer ?
#
loop_
_entity_poly.entity_id
_entity_poly.type
_entity_poly.pdbx_seq_one_letter_code
_entity_poly.pdbx_strand_id
1 'polypeptide(L)'
;MQDSDLDDLFATARRHSVGASPDLMARVLADAEAFQPRSAALRAVPKPRRWAALLAAIGGLPALAGLSTATLAGLWIGFADPTGVNVVTDMILASSEVTETLDVMPAYDDFLIEG
;
A
#
# COMPACT_ATOMS: atom_id res chain seq x y z
N MET A 1 -46.89 -6.40 30.90
CA MET A 1 -45.55 -5.89 31.22
C MET A 1 -45.01 -5.25 29.98
N GLN A 2 -44.98 -3.92 29.98
CA GLN A 2 -44.36 -3.10 28.94
C GLN A 2 -42.95 -2.72 29.40
N ASP A 3 -42.06 -2.34 28.49
CA ASP A 3 -40.66 -2.00 28.81
C ASP A 3 -40.57 -0.85 29.86
N SER A 4 -41.53 0.09 29.81
CA SER A 4 -41.66 1.19 30.77
C SER A 4 -41.83 0.75 32.23
N ASP A 5 -42.41 -0.43 32.48
CA ASP A 5 -42.64 -0.93 33.83
C ASP A 5 -41.29 -1.27 34.51
N LEU A 6 -40.30 -1.73 33.73
CA LEU A 6 -38.96 -2.02 34.23
C LEU A 6 -38.17 -0.75 34.52
N ASP A 7 -38.30 0.25 33.65
CA ASP A 7 -37.64 1.55 33.83
C ASP A 7 -38.10 2.24 35.12
N ASP A 8 -39.40 2.20 35.43
CA ASP A 8 -39.97 2.76 36.66
C ASP A 8 -39.50 2.01 37.92
N LEU A 9 -39.36 0.68 37.85
CA LEU A 9 -38.79 -0.15 38.91
C LEU A 9 -37.31 0.19 39.15
N PHE A 10 -36.52 0.33 38.09
CA PHE A 10 -35.11 0.72 38.20
C PHE A 10 -34.93 2.16 38.71
N ALA A 11 -35.79 3.10 38.30
CA ALA A 11 -35.79 4.47 38.81
C ALA A 11 -36.08 4.52 40.33
N THR A 12 -36.92 3.61 40.81
CA THR A 12 -37.22 3.47 42.24
C THR A 12 -36.06 2.83 42.99
N ALA A 13 -35.47 1.76 42.45
CA ALA A 13 -34.30 1.10 43.04
C ALA A 13 -33.08 2.04 43.17
N ARG A 14 -32.83 2.88 42.15
CA ARG A 14 -31.72 3.84 42.16
C ARG A 14 -31.86 4.92 43.25
N ARG A 15 -33.09 5.32 43.57
CA ARG A 15 -33.37 6.29 44.64
C ARG A 15 -33.14 5.71 46.04
N HIS A 16 -33.07 4.40 46.19
CA HIS A 16 -32.94 3.71 47.48
C HIS A 16 -31.70 2.80 47.50
N SER A 17 -30.65 3.19 46.78
CA SER A 17 -29.42 2.40 46.74
C SER A 17 -28.77 2.34 48.11
N VAL A 18 -28.80 1.16 48.73
CA VAL A 18 -27.96 0.85 49.88
C VAL A 18 -26.54 0.64 49.35
N GLY A 19 -25.62 1.50 49.76
CA GLY A 19 -24.20 1.35 49.41
C GLY A 19 -23.63 0.03 49.95
N ALA A 20 -22.62 -0.50 49.27
CA ALA A 20 -21.85 -1.63 49.80
C ALA A 20 -21.26 -1.27 51.18
N SER A 21 -21.20 -2.25 52.09
CA SER A 21 -20.58 -2.00 53.40
C SER A 21 -19.08 -1.70 53.23
N PRO A 22 -18.48 -0.86 54.10
CA PRO A 22 -17.05 -0.54 54.02
C PRO A 22 -16.15 -1.78 54.08
N ASP A 23 -16.54 -2.77 54.89
CA ASP A 23 -15.82 -4.05 55.00
C ASP A 23 -15.84 -4.85 53.71
N LEU A 24 -17.02 -4.95 53.06
CA LEU A 24 -17.15 -5.60 51.76
C LEU A 24 -16.28 -4.90 50.71
N MET A 25 -16.31 -3.56 50.68
CA MET A 25 -15.52 -2.78 49.74
C MET A 25 -14.01 -2.99 49.95
N ALA A 26 -13.55 -3.03 51.21
CA ALA A 26 -12.15 -3.30 51.53
C ALA A 26 -11.71 -4.67 51.03
N ARG A 27 -12.54 -5.70 51.18
CA ARG A 27 -12.26 -7.05 50.68
C ARG A 27 -12.24 -7.12 49.15
N VAL A 28 -13.18 -6.44 48.49
CA VAL A 28 -13.21 -6.36 47.02
C VAL A 28 -11.96 -5.68 46.47
N LEU A 29 -11.51 -4.58 47.09
CA LEU A 29 -10.30 -3.88 46.66
C LEU A 29 -9.04 -4.71 46.88
N ALA A 30 -8.94 -5.41 48.00
CA ALA A 30 -7.82 -6.33 48.25
C ALA A 30 -7.75 -7.47 47.23
N ASP A 31 -8.91 -8.03 46.87
CA ASP A 31 -8.99 -9.09 45.85
C ASP A 31 -8.66 -8.55 44.45
N ALA A 32 -9.18 -7.37 44.11
CA ALA A 32 -8.87 -6.69 42.86
C ALA A 32 -7.38 -6.43 42.70
N GLU A 33 -6.69 -6.01 43.76
CA GLU A 33 -5.24 -5.81 43.75
C GLU A 33 -4.48 -7.14 43.56
N ALA A 34 -4.93 -8.22 44.21
CA ALA A 34 -4.33 -9.55 44.06
C ALA A 34 -4.44 -10.11 42.63
N PHE A 35 -5.55 -9.83 41.94
CA PHE A 35 -5.80 -10.26 40.57
C PHE A 35 -5.49 -9.21 39.51
N GLN A 36 -5.02 -8.03 39.91
CA GLN A 36 -4.74 -6.97 38.96
C GLN A 36 -3.62 -7.43 38.02
N PRO A 37 -3.87 -7.51 36.70
CA PRO A 37 -2.84 -7.88 35.76
C PRO A 37 -1.74 -6.83 35.86
N ARG A 38 -0.57 -7.24 36.35
CA ARG A 38 0.61 -6.40 36.40
C ARG A 38 0.88 -5.97 34.96
N SER A 39 0.83 -4.68 34.68
CA SER A 39 1.05 -4.17 33.33
C SER A 39 2.38 -4.72 32.85
N ALA A 40 2.35 -5.68 31.92
CA ALA A 40 3.54 -6.09 31.22
C ALA A 40 4.10 -4.81 30.61
N ALA A 41 5.36 -4.49 30.94
CA ALA A 41 6.02 -3.33 30.34
C ALA A 41 5.73 -3.37 28.85
N LEU A 42 5.05 -2.34 28.33
CA LEU A 42 4.67 -2.27 26.92
C LEU A 42 5.96 -2.46 26.15
N ARG A 43 6.15 -3.65 25.57
CA ARG A 43 7.33 -3.93 24.76
C ARG A 43 7.26 -2.93 23.62
N ALA A 44 8.24 -2.03 23.56
CA ALA A 44 8.29 -1.02 22.52
C ALA A 44 8.13 -1.71 21.17
N VAL A 45 6.99 -1.49 20.51
CA VAL A 45 6.77 -2.00 19.17
C VAL A 45 7.73 -1.21 18.29
N PRO A 46 8.68 -1.86 17.60
CA PRO A 46 9.60 -1.15 16.73
C PRO A 46 8.78 -0.38 15.69
N LYS A 47 9.06 0.92 15.53
CA LYS A 47 8.39 1.74 14.52
C LYS A 47 8.55 1.06 13.16
N PRO A 48 7.46 0.82 12.41
CA PRO A 48 7.58 0.19 11.11
C PRO A 48 8.51 1.02 10.24
N ARG A 49 9.51 0.38 9.64
CA ARG A 49 10.40 1.03 8.67
C ARG A 49 9.52 1.63 7.57
N ARG A 50 9.80 2.86 7.13
CA ARG A 50 8.97 3.60 6.14
C ARG A 50 8.61 2.75 4.91
N TRP A 51 9.54 1.92 4.44
CA TRP A 51 9.33 0.96 3.36
C TRP A 51 8.33 -0.16 3.68
N ALA A 52 8.34 -0.69 4.90
CA ALA A 52 7.37 -1.69 5.33
C ALA A 52 5.97 -1.09 5.47
N ALA A 53 5.86 0.18 5.90
CA ALA A 53 4.59 0.90 5.93
C ALA A 53 4.04 1.15 4.51
N LEU A 54 4.91 1.52 3.56
CA LEU A 54 4.56 1.66 2.14
C LEU A 54 4.09 0.34 1.54
N LEU A 55 4.82 -0.76 1.77
CA LEU A 55 4.40 -2.08 1.31
C LEU A 55 3.07 -2.50 1.93
N ALA A 56 2.85 -2.27 3.23
CA ALA A 56 1.58 -2.54 3.89
C ALA A 56 0.42 -1.72 3.30
N ALA A 57 0.65 -0.45 2.95
CA ALA A 57 -0.36 0.41 2.33
C ALA A 57 -0.77 -0.06 0.92
N ILE A 58 0.12 -0.74 0.20
CA ILE A 58 -0.12 -1.22 -1.17
C ILE A 58 -0.69 -2.67 -1.16
N GLY A 59 -0.81 -3.31 0.01
CA GLY A 59 -1.38 -4.67 0.16
C GLY A 59 -0.38 -5.74 0.61
N GLY A 60 0.86 -5.37 0.95
CA GLY A 60 1.88 -6.23 1.52
C GLY A 60 2.62 -7.09 0.49
N LEU A 61 3.10 -8.26 0.92
CA LEU A 61 3.80 -9.24 0.08
C LEU A 61 3.04 -9.67 -1.20
N PRO A 62 1.71 -9.91 -1.21
CA PRO A 62 1.02 -10.30 -2.44
C PRO A 62 1.05 -9.19 -3.50
N ALA A 63 1.02 -7.91 -3.10
CA ALA A 63 1.15 -6.80 -4.02
C ALA A 63 2.54 -6.75 -4.69
N LEU A 64 3.59 -7.10 -3.95
CA LEU A 64 4.96 -7.19 -4.49
C LEU A 64 5.09 -8.33 -5.52
N ALA A 65 4.43 -9.47 -5.27
CA ALA A 65 4.40 -10.57 -6.24
C ALA A 65 3.71 -10.15 -7.55
N GLY A 66 2.54 -9.51 -7.45
CA GLY A 66 1.84 -8.97 -8.63
C GLY A 66 2.66 -7.93 -9.40
N LEU A 67 3.31 -7.00 -8.69
CA LEU A 67 4.19 -6.00 -9.28
C LEU A 67 5.35 -6.66 -10.04
N SER A 68 5.98 -7.68 -9.43
CA SER A 68 7.10 -8.41 -10.03
C SER A 68 6.68 -9.19 -11.27
N THR A 69 5.52 -9.84 -11.23
CA THR A 69 4.95 -10.53 -12.40
C THR A 69 4.61 -9.53 -13.52
N ALA A 70 4.07 -8.36 -13.19
CA ALA A 70 3.76 -7.32 -14.17
C ALA A 70 5.01 -6.76 -14.85
N THR A 71 6.12 -6.53 -14.12
CA THR A 71 7.39 -6.11 -14.73
C THR A 71 7.97 -7.18 -15.63
N LEU A 72 7.95 -8.46 -15.21
CA LEU A 72 8.42 -9.56 -16.05
C LEU A 72 7.54 -9.73 -17.31
N ALA A 73 6.22 -9.58 -17.18
CA ALA A 73 5.31 -9.60 -18.32
C ALA A 73 5.57 -8.42 -19.27
N GLY A 74 5.78 -7.22 -18.74
CA GLY A 74 6.14 -6.04 -19.54
C GLY A 74 7.46 -6.23 -20.28
N LEU A 75 8.48 -6.80 -19.62
CA LEU A 75 9.75 -7.13 -20.26
C LEU A 75 9.58 -8.18 -21.37
N TRP A 76 8.80 -9.23 -21.11
CA TRP A 76 8.50 -10.27 -22.09
C TRP A 76 7.81 -9.70 -23.33
N ILE A 77 6.77 -8.87 -23.12
CA ILE A 77 6.02 -8.21 -24.19
C ILE A 77 6.92 -7.25 -24.97
N GLY A 78 7.78 -6.49 -24.29
CA GLY A 78 8.68 -5.52 -24.93
C GLY A 78 9.86 -6.16 -25.67
N PHE A 79 10.30 -7.35 -25.26
CA PHE A 79 11.38 -8.09 -25.92
C PHE A 79 10.92 -8.88 -27.15
N ALA A 80 9.64 -9.28 -27.20
CA ALA A 80 9.09 -9.93 -28.38
C ALA A 80 9.09 -8.93 -29.55
N ASP A 81 10.02 -9.12 -30.49
CA ASP A 81 10.09 -8.35 -31.74
C ASP A 81 8.71 -8.39 -32.43
N PRO A 82 7.94 -7.30 -32.40
CA PRO A 82 6.58 -7.34 -32.87
C PRO A 82 6.66 -7.18 -34.39
N THR A 83 6.77 -8.30 -35.09
CA THR A 83 6.82 -8.37 -36.56
C THR A 83 5.69 -7.59 -37.24
N GLY A 84 4.56 -7.39 -36.56
CA GLY A 84 3.44 -6.56 -37.02
C GLY A 84 3.65 -5.04 -36.95
N VAL A 85 4.43 -4.49 -36.00
CA VAL A 85 4.72 -3.03 -36.01
C VAL A 85 5.80 -2.67 -37.02
N ASN A 86 6.70 -3.59 -37.39
CA ASN A 86 7.67 -3.33 -38.46
C ASN A 86 6.96 -3.05 -39.79
N VAL A 87 5.87 -3.77 -40.12
CA VAL A 87 5.08 -3.52 -41.33
C VAL A 87 4.40 -2.15 -41.33
N VAL A 88 3.81 -1.75 -40.21
CA VAL A 88 3.14 -0.44 -40.09
C VAL A 88 4.17 0.69 -40.06
N THR A 89 5.30 0.48 -39.39
CA THR A 89 6.42 1.43 -39.30
C THR A 89 7.06 1.63 -40.66
N ASP A 90 7.32 0.56 -41.41
CA ASP A 90 7.79 0.61 -42.80
C ASP A 90 6.77 1.32 -43.70
N MET A 91 5.48 1.04 -43.55
CA MET A 91 4.45 1.71 -44.37
C MET A 91 4.36 3.22 -44.09
N ILE A 92 4.53 3.64 -42.83
CA ILE A 92 4.51 5.06 -42.43
C ILE A 92 5.83 5.76 -42.83
N LEU A 93 6.98 5.13 -42.58
CA LEU A 93 8.29 5.69 -42.91
C LEU A 93 8.56 5.69 -44.42
N ALA A 94 8.14 4.65 -45.15
CA ALA A 94 8.22 4.63 -46.62
C ALA A 94 7.30 5.66 -47.28
N SER A 95 6.19 6.04 -46.63
CA SER A 95 5.36 7.18 -47.09
C SER A 95 6.05 8.54 -46.91
N SER A 96 7.17 8.57 -46.18
CA SER A 96 7.97 9.76 -45.88
C SER A 96 9.25 9.86 -46.73
N GLU A 97 9.53 8.90 -47.62
CA GLU A 97 10.65 8.99 -48.58
C GLU A 97 10.36 10.02 -49.68
N VAL A 98 10.54 11.30 -49.37
CA VAL A 98 11.36 12.13 -50.24
C VAL A 98 12.76 12.06 -49.64
N THR A 99 13.51 11.03 -50.04
CA THR A 99 14.92 10.90 -49.73
C THR A 99 15.69 11.92 -50.56
N GLU A 100 15.62 13.20 -50.19
CA GLU A 100 16.72 14.10 -50.49
C GLU A 100 17.86 13.72 -49.56
N THR A 101 18.76 12.88 -50.06
CA THR A 101 20.04 12.59 -49.44
C THR A 101 20.84 13.89 -49.42
N LEU A 102 20.64 14.73 -48.41
CA LEU A 102 21.57 15.82 -48.12
C LEU A 102 22.90 15.15 -47.74
N ASP A 103 23.90 15.31 -48.59
CA ASP A 103 25.26 14.86 -48.29
C ASP A 103 25.85 15.75 -47.18
N VAL A 104 25.83 15.23 -45.94
CA VAL A 104 26.33 15.95 -44.76
C VAL A 104 27.86 15.83 -44.63
N MET A 105 28.52 15.01 -45.46
CA MET A 105 29.97 14.83 -45.42
C MET A 105 30.56 14.71 -46.83
N PRO A 106 31.01 15.82 -47.45
CA PRO A 106 31.75 15.74 -48.71
C PRO A 106 33.01 14.89 -48.52
N ALA A 107 33.25 13.97 -49.46
CA ALA A 107 34.41 13.09 -49.41
C ALA A 107 35.71 13.89 -49.51
N TYR A 108 36.77 13.45 -48.82
CA TYR A 108 38.08 14.11 -48.84
C TYR A 108 38.69 14.20 -50.24
N ASP A 109 38.26 13.35 -51.17
CA ASP A 109 38.70 13.33 -52.56
C ASP A 109 38.24 14.58 -53.35
N ASP A 110 37.12 15.21 -52.97
CA ASP A 110 36.68 16.46 -53.60
C ASP A 110 37.67 17.61 -53.33
N PHE A 111 38.31 17.61 -52.17
CA PHE A 111 39.35 18.60 -51.82
C PHE A 111 40.71 18.33 -52.50
N LEU A 112 40.91 17.12 -53.04
CA LEU A 112 42.16 16.75 -53.74
C LEU A 112 42.11 17.04 -55.24
N ILE A 113 40.92 17.27 -55.81
CA ILE A 113 40.71 17.51 -57.24
C ILE A 113 40.71 19.01 -57.59
N GLU A 114 40.43 19.90 -56.62
CA GLU A 114 40.41 21.36 -56.83
C GLU A 114 41.76 22.05 -56.46
N GLY A 115 42.87 21.46 -56.91
CA GLY A 115 44.23 22.01 -56.80
C GLY A 115 44.92 22.16 -58.15
#